data_AF-A0A7S3WCF6-F1
#
_entry.id   AF-A0A7S3WCF6-F1
#
_cell.length_a   1.000
_cell.length_b   1.000
_cell.length_c   1.000
_cell.angle_alpha   90.00
_cell.angle_beta   90.00
_cell.angle_gamma   90.00
#
_symmetry.space_group_name_H-M   'P 1'
#
loop_
_entity.id
_entity.type
_entity.pdbx_description
1 polymer ?
#
loop_
_entity_poly.entity_id
_entity_poly.type
_entity_poly.pdbx_seq_one_letter_code
_entity_poly.pdbx_strand_id
1 'polypeptide(L)'
;TTACCDFLHCFSQGCNGGQVGTPWTWFDKFGVVSGGDYGDGTLCFDYTMPKCAHHVTVPDLGSCDDVVQVAPQCKSSCQTNTSIDYSNDKNFATSSYGFNSVDAIKSDIYAHGTVTSAFTVYEDFLTYKSGIYTHQSGSALGGHA
;
A
#
# COMPACT_ATOMS: atom_id res chain seq x y z
N THR A 1 -6.28 4.96 -11.68
CA THR A 1 -5.43 4.91 -10.47
C THR A 1 -5.79 3.62 -9.73
N THR A 2 -5.07 3.22 -8.69
CA THR A 2 -5.49 2.08 -7.84
C THR A 2 -6.76 2.40 -7.04
N ALA A 3 -7.18 3.67 -6.93
CA ALA A 3 -8.42 4.05 -6.25
C ALA A 3 -9.71 3.52 -6.91
N CYS A 4 -9.64 3.10 -8.19
CA CYS A 4 -10.74 2.46 -8.90
C CYS A 4 -10.84 0.95 -8.62
N CYS A 5 -9.85 0.40 -7.91
CA CYS A 5 -9.83 -0.94 -7.40
C CYS A 5 -10.76 -0.98 -6.16
N ASP A 6 -12.05 -1.23 -6.38
CA ASP A 6 -13.06 -1.29 -5.31
C ASP A 6 -13.37 -2.75 -4.91
N PHE A 7 -14.44 -2.93 -4.12
CA PHE A 7 -14.84 -4.26 -3.64
C PHE A 7 -15.15 -5.24 -4.78
N LEU A 8 -15.84 -4.77 -5.83
CA LEU A 8 -16.28 -5.63 -6.94
C LEU A 8 -15.14 -5.97 -7.88
N HIS A 9 -14.19 -5.05 -8.06
CA HIS A 9 -13.12 -5.21 -9.02
C HIS A 9 -11.88 -5.87 -8.43
N CYS A 10 -11.61 -5.68 -7.15
CA CYS A 10 -10.41 -6.21 -6.52
C CYS A 10 -10.52 -6.45 -5.00
N PHE A 11 -11.73 -6.60 -4.45
CA PHE A 11 -11.92 -6.88 -3.03
C PHE A 11 -11.26 -5.86 -2.09
N SER A 12 -11.29 -4.59 -2.48
CA SER A 12 -10.80 -3.48 -1.68
C SER A 12 -11.96 -2.69 -1.05
N GLN A 13 -11.86 -2.42 0.24
CA GLN A 13 -12.75 -1.51 0.97
C GLN A 13 -12.07 -0.15 1.22
N GLY A 14 -11.10 0.21 0.37
CA GLY A 14 -10.31 1.43 0.50
C GLY A 14 -9.54 1.45 1.83
N CYS A 15 -9.71 2.52 2.61
CA CYS A 15 -9.05 2.68 3.91
C CYS A 15 -9.48 1.64 4.98
N ASN A 16 -10.51 0.83 4.70
CA ASN A 16 -10.99 -0.21 5.62
C ASN A 16 -10.41 -1.60 5.33
N GLY A 17 -9.37 -1.68 4.49
CA GLY A 17 -8.64 -2.92 4.19
C GLY A 17 -9.04 -3.57 2.87
N GLY A 18 -8.27 -4.58 2.48
CA GLY A 18 -8.44 -5.28 1.20
C GLY A 18 -7.56 -6.53 1.09
N GLN A 19 -7.62 -7.17 -0.08
CA GLN A 19 -6.81 -8.35 -0.40
C GLN A 19 -5.45 -7.95 -0.99
N VAL A 20 -4.41 -8.76 -0.72
CA VAL A 20 -3.01 -8.45 -1.09
C VAL A 20 -2.70 -8.72 -2.56
N GLY A 21 -3.23 -9.81 -3.11
CA GLY A 21 -2.91 -10.23 -4.48
C GLY A 21 -3.69 -9.49 -5.57
N THR A 22 -4.88 -9.00 -5.26
CA THR A 22 -5.78 -8.39 -6.26
C THR A 22 -5.34 -7.01 -6.76
N PRO A 23 -4.66 -6.15 -5.97
CA PRO A 23 -4.00 -4.96 -6.50
C PRO A 23 -2.93 -5.26 -7.57
N TRP A 24 -2.21 -6.37 -7.46
CA TRP A 24 -1.24 -6.78 -8.48
C TRP A 24 -1.93 -7.20 -9.79
N THR A 25 -3.04 -7.94 -9.69
CA THR A 25 -3.89 -8.24 -10.86
C THR A 25 -4.48 -6.97 -11.48
N TRP A 26 -4.83 -5.97 -10.66
CA TRP A 26 -5.26 -4.67 -11.16
C TRP A 26 -4.12 -3.94 -11.88
N PHE A 27 -2.92 -3.94 -11.30
CA PHE A 27 -1.75 -3.27 -11.87
C PHE A 27 -1.34 -3.87 -13.23
N ASP A 28 -1.43 -5.20 -13.36
CA ASP A 28 -1.27 -5.93 -14.62
C ASP A 28 -2.34 -5.52 -15.66
N LYS A 29 -3.63 -5.59 -15.29
CA LYS A 29 -4.73 -5.42 -16.24
C LYS A 29 -5.06 -3.97 -16.63
N PHE A 30 -4.98 -3.05 -15.67
CA PHE A 30 -5.48 -1.67 -15.81
C PHE A 30 -4.41 -0.61 -15.61
N GLY A 31 -3.27 -0.99 -15.04
CA GLY A 31 -2.18 -0.09 -14.74
C GLY A 31 -2.49 0.93 -13.64
N VAL A 32 -1.45 1.60 -13.17
CA VAL A 32 -1.52 2.68 -12.18
C VAL A 32 -0.72 3.87 -12.67
N VAL A 33 -1.19 5.08 -12.35
CA VAL A 33 -0.46 6.30 -12.69
C VAL A 33 0.64 6.55 -11.64
N SER A 34 1.58 7.43 -11.95
CA SER A 34 2.52 7.95 -10.98
C SER A 34 1.82 8.69 -9.84
N GLY A 35 2.45 8.71 -8.66
CA GLY A 35 1.91 9.37 -7.49
C GLY A 35 2.97 9.63 -6.44
N GLY A 36 2.98 10.84 -5.88
CA GLY A 36 3.93 11.26 -4.85
C GLY A 36 3.37 11.11 -3.43
N ASP A 37 4.20 11.53 -2.48
CA ASP A 37 3.76 11.76 -1.10
C ASP A 37 2.70 12.88 -1.05
N TYR A 38 1.95 12.95 0.05
CA TYR A 38 0.99 14.02 0.28
C TYR A 38 1.63 15.41 0.13
N GLY A 39 1.11 16.19 -0.81
CA GLY A 39 1.56 17.57 -1.05
C GLY A 39 2.85 17.70 -1.88
N ASP A 40 3.35 16.62 -2.47
CA ASP A 40 4.53 16.64 -3.34
C ASP A 40 4.27 17.48 -4.62
N GLY A 41 3.11 17.33 -5.24
CA GLY A 41 2.63 18.16 -6.34
C GLY A 41 3.20 17.80 -7.71
N THR A 42 4.18 16.88 -7.79
CA THR A 42 4.95 16.69 -9.03
C THR A 42 4.36 15.63 -9.95
N LEU A 43 3.73 14.59 -9.39
CA LEU A 43 3.23 13.42 -10.11
C LEU A 43 1.72 13.46 -10.37
N CYS A 44 1.21 12.46 -11.09
CA CYS A 44 -0.18 12.47 -11.55
C CYS A 44 -1.19 12.45 -10.39
N PHE A 45 -0.94 11.65 -9.35
CA PHE A 45 -1.84 11.56 -8.21
C PHE A 45 -1.11 11.25 -6.90
N ASP A 46 -0.89 12.29 -6.10
CA ASP A 46 -0.32 12.17 -4.76
C ASP A 46 -1.23 11.44 -3.78
N TYR A 47 -0.61 10.88 -2.75
CA TYR A 47 -1.31 10.34 -1.60
C TYR A 47 -2.20 11.41 -0.93
N THR A 48 -3.40 11.02 -0.50
CA THR A 48 -4.44 11.97 -0.06
C THR A 48 -4.37 12.34 1.42
N MET A 49 -3.48 11.73 2.18
CA MET A 49 -3.39 11.92 3.64
C MET A 49 -1.97 12.26 4.08
N PRO A 50 -1.77 13.23 5.00
CA PRO A 50 -0.45 13.55 5.52
C PRO A 50 0.14 12.38 6.32
N LYS A 51 1.48 12.39 6.46
CA LYS A 51 2.20 11.44 7.31
C LYS A 51 1.86 11.67 8.79
N CYS A 52 1.83 10.59 9.57
CA CYS A 52 1.61 10.61 11.02
C CYS A 52 2.42 9.52 11.71
N ALA A 53 2.57 9.62 13.04
CA ALA A 53 3.37 8.68 13.82
C ALA A 53 2.54 7.46 14.27
N HIS A 54 2.93 6.26 13.85
CA HIS A 54 2.28 5.01 14.22
C HIS A 54 2.95 4.35 15.43
N HIS A 55 2.22 4.24 16.55
CA HIS A 55 2.61 3.52 17.78
C HIS A 55 3.93 3.97 18.43
N VAL A 56 4.47 5.11 18.01
CA VAL A 56 5.69 5.73 18.53
C VAL A 56 5.55 7.24 18.49
N THR A 57 6.41 7.95 19.22
CA THR A 57 6.58 9.40 19.05
C THR A 57 7.71 9.66 18.06
N VAL A 58 7.43 10.41 17.00
CA VAL A 58 8.43 10.86 16.03
C VAL A 58 8.47 12.38 16.05
N PRO A 59 9.65 13.01 16.13
CA PRO A 59 9.76 14.45 15.93
C PRO A 59 9.12 14.85 14.59
N ASP A 60 8.41 15.97 14.59
CA ASP A 60 7.78 16.56 13.39
C ASP A 60 6.59 15.79 12.79
N LEU A 61 6.13 14.69 13.41
CA LEU A 61 4.89 14.00 13.03
C LEU A 61 3.85 14.04 14.16
N GLY A 62 2.62 14.39 13.80
CA GLY A 62 1.46 14.37 14.71
C GLY A 62 0.91 12.96 14.96
N SER A 63 -0.08 12.88 15.85
CA SER A 63 -0.83 11.64 16.07
C SER A 63 -1.61 11.26 14.80
N CYS A 64 -1.70 9.96 14.51
CA CYS A 64 -2.56 9.48 13.44
C CYS A 64 -4.05 9.65 13.75
N ASP A 65 -4.43 9.81 15.03
CA ASP A 65 -5.82 10.09 15.42
C ASP A 65 -6.30 11.47 14.95
N ASP A 66 -5.35 12.40 14.73
CA ASP A 66 -5.64 13.75 14.24
C ASP A 66 -5.76 13.79 12.69
N VAL A 67 -5.38 12.70 12.00
CA VAL A 67 -5.44 12.63 10.55
C VAL A 67 -6.84 12.19 10.11
N VAL A 68 -7.56 13.11 9.47
CA VAL A 68 -8.84 12.80 8.84
C VAL A 68 -8.61 11.88 7.64
N GLN A 69 -9.25 10.71 7.66
CA GLN A 69 -9.17 9.78 6.54
C GLN A 69 -9.85 10.36 5.29
N VAL A 70 -9.12 10.40 4.19
CA VAL A 70 -9.63 10.86 2.88
C VAL A 70 -9.51 9.73 1.88
N ALA A 71 -10.65 9.08 1.60
CA ALA A 71 -10.70 8.02 0.60
C ALA A 71 -10.34 8.57 -0.79
N PRO A 72 -9.35 7.97 -1.49
CA PRO A 72 -8.97 8.44 -2.81
C PRO A 72 -10.12 8.23 -3.79
N GLN A 73 -10.34 9.21 -4.67
CA GLN A 73 -11.44 9.15 -5.63
C GLN A 73 -11.00 8.42 -6.90
N CYS A 74 -11.85 7.51 -7.39
CA CYS A 74 -11.65 6.90 -8.70
C CYS A 74 -11.90 7.94 -9.80
N LYS A 75 -10.82 8.46 -10.38
CA LYS A 75 -10.84 9.41 -11.49
C LYS A 75 -9.97 8.93 -12.63
N SER A 76 -10.35 9.31 -13.84
CA SER A 76 -9.62 9.05 -15.09
C SER A 76 -8.83 10.28 -15.56
N SER A 77 -8.33 11.08 -14.62
CA SER A 77 -7.46 12.23 -14.87
C SER A 77 -6.49 12.44 -13.71
N CYS A 78 -5.34 13.06 -13.97
CA CYS A 78 -4.38 13.43 -12.93
C CYS A 78 -4.97 14.53 -12.05
N GLN A 79 -5.07 14.27 -10.73
CA GLN A 79 -5.69 15.19 -9.78
C GLN A 79 -4.68 16.15 -9.16
N THR A 80 -3.41 15.74 -9.08
CA THR A 80 -2.33 16.54 -8.50
C THR A 80 -1.70 17.41 -9.58
N ASN A 81 -0.99 16.81 -10.52
CA ASN A 81 -0.40 17.52 -11.65
C ASN A 81 -1.25 17.35 -12.91
N THR A 82 -2.09 18.34 -13.20
CA THR A 82 -3.02 18.33 -14.34
C THR A 82 -2.34 18.50 -15.70
N SER A 83 -1.03 18.80 -15.72
CA SER A 83 -0.25 18.88 -16.97
C SER A 83 0.16 17.51 -17.51
N ILE A 84 0.06 16.45 -16.68
CA ILE A 84 0.37 15.07 -17.08
C ILE A 84 -0.85 14.45 -17.75
N ASP A 85 -0.64 13.78 -18.89
CA ASP A 85 -1.67 12.98 -19.52
C ASP A 85 -1.87 11.67 -18.73
N TYR A 86 -3.06 11.50 -18.18
CA TYR A 86 -3.41 10.37 -17.33
C TYR A 86 -3.28 9.01 -18.03
N SER A 87 -3.61 8.93 -19.31
CA SER A 87 -3.61 7.65 -20.03
C SER A 87 -2.18 7.22 -20.36
N ASN A 88 -1.33 8.16 -20.73
CA ASN A 88 0.07 7.92 -21.04
C ASN A 88 0.94 7.70 -19.78
N ASP A 89 0.52 8.21 -18.62
CA ASP A 89 1.22 8.01 -17.35
C ASP A 89 0.91 6.65 -16.69
N LYS A 90 0.06 5.83 -17.31
CA LYS A 90 -0.23 4.48 -16.80
C LYS A 90 0.98 3.56 -16.98
N ASN A 91 1.45 3.08 -15.85
CA ASN A 91 2.43 2.00 -15.74
C ASN A 91 1.67 0.68 -15.53
N PHE A 92 2.23 -0.42 -16.01
CA PHE A 92 1.63 -1.75 -15.94
C PHE A 92 2.65 -2.77 -15.43
N ALA A 93 2.19 -3.71 -14.62
CA ALA A 93 2.95 -4.94 -14.40
C ALA A 93 2.88 -5.82 -15.65
N THR A 94 3.90 -6.65 -15.87
CA THR A 94 3.86 -7.66 -16.94
C THR A 94 3.08 -8.90 -16.53
N SER A 95 3.04 -9.21 -15.24
CA SER A 95 2.33 -10.35 -14.68
C SER A 95 2.11 -10.19 -13.18
N SER A 96 1.16 -10.93 -12.62
CA SER A 96 0.92 -11.08 -11.18
C SER A 96 0.93 -12.56 -10.80
N TYR A 97 1.65 -12.93 -9.74
CA TYR A 97 1.76 -14.31 -9.24
C TYR A 97 2.02 -14.35 -7.74
N GLY A 98 1.85 -15.54 -7.15
CA GLY A 98 2.10 -15.79 -5.73
C GLY A 98 3.16 -16.86 -5.52
N PHE A 99 3.67 -16.94 -4.29
CA PHE A 99 4.70 -17.89 -3.89
C PHE A 99 4.12 -19.03 -3.05
N ASN A 100 4.71 -20.21 -3.19
CA ASN A 100 4.28 -21.42 -2.48
C ASN A 100 5.35 -21.99 -1.53
N SER A 101 6.53 -21.36 -1.43
CA SER A 101 7.60 -21.79 -0.53
C SER A 101 8.56 -20.66 -0.17
N VAL A 102 9.31 -20.82 0.92
CA VAL A 102 10.36 -19.89 1.35
C VAL A 102 11.47 -19.77 0.30
N ASP A 103 11.85 -20.88 -0.34
CA ASP A 103 12.91 -20.87 -1.35
C ASP A 103 12.46 -20.19 -2.64
N ALA A 104 11.18 -20.31 -3.00
CA ALA A 104 10.59 -19.53 -4.09
C ALA A 104 10.64 -18.03 -3.80
N ILE A 105 10.24 -17.61 -2.59
CA ILE A 105 10.31 -16.20 -2.17
C ILE A 105 11.75 -15.68 -2.22
N LYS A 106 12.71 -16.42 -1.67
CA LYS A 106 14.14 -16.02 -1.69
C LYS A 106 14.68 -15.90 -3.11
N SER A 107 14.35 -16.86 -3.98
CA SER A 107 14.82 -16.87 -5.36
C SER A 107 14.24 -15.69 -6.16
N ASP A 108 12.96 -15.38 -5.93
CA ASP A 108 12.30 -14.25 -6.59
C ASP A 108 12.86 -12.92 -6.09
N ILE A 109 13.07 -12.77 -4.78
CA ILE A 109 13.69 -11.55 -4.24
C ILE A 109 15.08 -11.33 -4.82
N TYR A 110 15.86 -12.39 -4.95
CA TYR A 110 17.19 -12.32 -5.55
C TYR A 110 17.16 -11.91 -7.04
N ALA A 111 16.19 -12.42 -7.80
CA ALA A 111 16.11 -12.21 -9.24
C ALA A 111 15.38 -10.92 -9.66
N HIS A 112 14.35 -10.52 -8.90
CA HIS A 112 13.37 -9.51 -9.29
C HIS A 112 13.17 -8.38 -8.27
N GLY A 113 13.68 -8.53 -7.04
CA GLY A 113 13.61 -7.49 -6.01
C GLY A 113 12.48 -7.71 -5.01
N THR A 114 12.00 -6.63 -4.38
CA THR A 114 11.06 -6.73 -3.26
C THR A 114 9.71 -7.36 -3.65
N VAL A 115 9.12 -8.13 -2.74
CA VAL A 115 7.79 -8.73 -2.88
C VAL A 115 6.82 -8.18 -1.82
N THR A 116 5.52 -8.24 -2.08
CA THR A 116 4.48 -7.94 -1.08
C THR A 116 4.11 -9.19 -0.29
N SER A 117 3.92 -9.06 1.02
CA SER A 117 3.44 -10.12 1.90
C SER A 117 2.44 -9.53 2.89
N ALA A 118 1.63 -10.38 3.51
CA ALA A 118 0.86 -10.00 4.69
C ALA A 118 1.11 -10.97 5.84
N PHE A 119 0.91 -10.49 7.07
CA PHE A 119 1.00 -11.29 8.28
C PHE A 119 -0.01 -10.81 9.32
N THR A 120 -0.31 -11.69 10.28
CA THR A 120 -1.16 -11.34 11.42
C THR A 120 -0.37 -10.47 12.39
N VAL A 121 -0.90 -9.29 12.69
CA VAL A 121 -0.36 -8.39 13.71
C VAL A 121 -0.94 -8.79 15.07
N TYR A 122 -0.06 -8.94 16.06
CA TYR A 122 -0.42 -9.17 17.46
C TYR A 122 -0.08 -7.93 18.30
N GLU A 123 -0.68 -7.81 19.48
CA GLU A 123 -0.46 -6.66 20.38
C GLU A 123 1.02 -6.39 20.68
N ASP A 124 1.82 -7.44 20.86
CA ASP A 124 3.26 -7.30 21.12
C ASP A 124 4.05 -6.67 19.96
N PHE A 125 3.59 -6.82 18.71
CA PHE A 125 4.22 -6.24 17.53
C PHE A 125 4.24 -4.71 17.57
N LEU A 126 3.20 -4.07 18.15
CA LEU A 126 3.09 -2.62 18.22
C LEU A 126 4.23 -1.96 19.03
N THR A 127 4.89 -2.75 19.88
CA THR A 127 5.99 -2.30 20.73
C THR A 127 7.36 -2.80 20.28
N TYR A 128 7.43 -3.54 19.17
CA TYR A 128 8.68 -4.02 18.58
C TYR A 128 9.62 -2.86 18.25
N LYS A 129 10.93 -3.05 18.48
CA LYS A 129 11.97 -2.03 18.22
C LYS A 129 13.14 -2.52 17.40
N SER A 130 13.62 -3.74 17.65
CA SER A 130 14.80 -4.29 16.97
C SER A 130 14.92 -5.81 17.16
N GLY A 131 15.74 -6.45 16.33
CA GLY A 131 16.00 -7.90 16.39
C GLY A 131 15.21 -8.69 15.33
N ILE A 132 14.78 -9.89 15.71
CA ILE A 132 13.90 -10.73 14.89
C ILE A 132 12.59 -10.85 15.66
N TYR A 133 11.52 -10.30 15.11
CA TYR A 133 10.19 -10.43 15.72
C TYR A 133 9.74 -11.90 15.69
N THR A 134 9.25 -12.39 16.82
CA THR A 134 8.50 -13.63 16.94
C THR A 134 7.44 -13.36 17.98
N HIS A 135 6.18 -13.62 17.65
CA HIS A 135 5.08 -13.42 18.58
C HIS A 135 5.31 -14.20 19.90
N GLN A 136 5.17 -13.52 21.03
CA GLN A 136 5.33 -14.05 22.38
C GLN A 136 4.05 -13.93 23.22
N SER A 137 3.28 -12.85 23.03
CA SER A 137 2.14 -12.54 23.90
C SER A 137 1.14 -11.59 23.25
N GLY A 138 -0.05 -11.55 23.83
CA GLY A 138 -1.13 -10.67 23.39
C GLY A 138 -2.01 -11.26 22.30
N SER A 139 -3.16 -10.63 22.09
CA SER A 139 -4.17 -11.09 21.14
C SER A 139 -3.84 -10.68 19.70
N ALA A 140 -4.44 -11.39 18.74
CA ALA A 140 -4.41 -10.97 17.34
C ALA A 140 -5.23 -9.68 17.15
N LEU A 141 -4.66 -8.70 16.46
CA LEU A 141 -5.29 -7.40 16.17
C LEU A 141 -5.85 -7.33 14.75
N GLY A 142 -5.32 -8.12 13.83
CA GLY A 142 -5.75 -8.14 12.43
C GLY A 142 -4.63 -8.56 11.49
N GLY A 143 -4.82 -8.33 10.19
CA GLY A 143 -3.80 -8.52 9.16
C GLY A 143 -3.15 -7.19 8.74
N HIS A 144 -1.89 -7.22 8.37
CA HIS A 144 -1.17 -6.09 7.78
C HIS A 144 -0.37 -6.56 6.57
N ALA A 145 -0.30 -5.72 5.54
CA ALA A 145 0.37 -5.95 4.27
C ALA A 145 1.31 -4.80 3.94
#